data_AF-A0A3A4W9F6-F1
#
_entry.id   AF-A0A3A4W9F6-F1
#
_cell.length_a   1.000
_cell.length_b   1.000
_cell.length_c   1.000
_cell.angle_alpha   90.00
_cell.angle_beta   90.00
_cell.angle_gamma   90.00
#
_symmetry.space_group_name_H-M   'P 1'
#
loop_
_entity.id
_entity.type
_entity.pdbx_description
1 polymer ?
#
loop_
_entity_poly.entity_id
_entity_poly.type
_entity_poly.pdbx_seq_one_letter_code
_entity_poly.pdbx_strand_id
1 'polypeptide(L)' 'MEVNQLPDNPYLLLTPGPLSTSKTVKATMLRDWCTWDDDYKDLVEEVRSGLVRLATRKTEAYTTVLMQ' A
#
# COMPACT_ATOMS: atom_id res chain seq x y z
N MET A 1 -0.03 15.29 1.36
CA MET A 1 0.65 16.31 0.54
C MET A 1 0.23 16.16 -0.91
N GLU A 2 0.14 17.27 -1.65
CA GLU A 2 -0.09 17.24 -3.10
C GLU A 2 1.09 16.57 -3.82
N VAL A 3 0.83 15.72 -4.82
CA VAL A 3 1.87 14.97 -5.56
C VAL A 3 2.91 15.90 -6.18
N ASN A 4 2.48 17.09 -6.61
CA ASN A 4 3.34 18.10 -7.24
C ASN A 4 4.32 18.76 -6.26
N GLN A 5 4.12 18.60 -4.95
CA GLN A 5 5.00 19.14 -3.91
C GLN A 5 6.11 18.16 -3.50
N LEU A 6 6.05 16.90 -3.96
CA LEU A 6 7.05 15.90 -3.64
C LEU A 6 8.32 16.10 -4.49
N PRO A 7 9.52 16.08 -3.87
CA PRO A 7 10.77 16.22 -4.59
C PRO A 7 10.99 15.04 -5.54
N ASP A 8 11.63 15.31 -6.67
CA ASP A 8 12.11 14.27 -7.57
C ASP A 8 13.31 13.55 -6.94
N ASN A 9 13.33 12.22 -7.07
CA ASN A 9 14.51 11.43 -6.70
C ASN A 9 15.41 11.33 -7.94
N PRO A 10 16.62 11.92 -7.94
CA PRO A 10 17.51 11.86 -9.11
C PRO A 10 18.08 10.46 -9.34
N TYR A 11 17.94 9.54 -8.37
CA TYR A 11 18.48 8.19 -8.45
C TYR A 11 17.39 7.15 -8.73
N LEU A 12 17.67 6.28 -9.71
CA LEU A 12 16.93 5.05 -9.92
C LEU A 12 17.60 3.93 -9.12
N LEU A 13 16.91 3.42 -8.10
CA LEU A 13 17.39 2.30 -7.29
C LEU A 13 17.20 0.99 -8.05
N LEU A 14 18.32 0.37 -8.43
CA LEU A 14 18.38 -0.95 -9.10
C LEU A 14 18.62 -2.09 -8.09
N THR A 15 18.05 -1.94 -6.90
CA THR A 15 18.10 -2.89 -5.79
C THR A 15 16.89 -3.85 -5.88
N PRO A 16 17.02 -5.10 -5.39
CA PRO A 16 15.88 -6.04 -5.34
C PRO A 16 14.81 -5.63 -4.30
N GLY A 17 15.09 -4.61 -3.49
CA GLY A 17 14.24 -4.07 -2.44
C GLY A 17 15.09 -3.56 -1.27
N PRO A 18 14.82 -2.35 -0.71
CA PRO A 18 13.83 -1.35 -1.12
C PRO A 18 14.15 -0.74 -2.50
N LEU A 19 13.13 -0.28 -3.25
CA LEU A 19 13.24 0.18 -4.64
C LEU A 19 12.66 1.59 -4.87
N SER A 20 12.89 2.18 -6.05
CA SER A 20 12.31 3.48 -6.41
C SER A 20 10.79 3.36 -6.63
N THR A 21 10.00 4.02 -5.80
CA THR A 21 8.54 4.09 -5.91
C THR A 21 8.07 5.41 -6.56
N SER A 22 6.84 5.40 -7.10
CA SER A 22 6.24 6.59 -7.72
C SER A 22 5.95 7.69 -6.69
N LYS A 23 5.79 8.94 -7.17
CA LYS A 23 5.39 10.06 -6.31
C LYS A 23 4.02 9.83 -5.66
N THR A 24 3.08 9.21 -6.37
CA THR A 24 1.75 8.91 -5.82
C THR A 24 1.81 7.94 -4.64
N VAL A 25 2.62 6.87 -4.73
CA VAL A 25 2.81 5.93 -3.61
C VAL A 25 3.43 6.63 -2.41
N LYS A 26 4.45 7.48 -2.62
CA LYS A 26 5.08 8.26 -1.55
C LYS A 26 4.12 9.26 -0.90
N ALA A 27 3.27 9.92 -1.70
CA ALA A 27 2.30 10.90 -1.18
C ALA A 27 1.32 10.27 -0.19
N THR A 28 0.87 9.04 -0.48
CA THR A 28 -0.05 8.28 0.38
C THR A 28 0.56 7.93 1.74
N MET A 29 1.90 7.82 1.84
CA MET A 29 2.58 7.58 3.11
C MET A 29 2.60 8.81 4.04
N LEU A 30 2.31 10.01 3.52
CA LEU A 30 2.29 11.27 4.28
C LEU A 30 0.89 11.58 4.81
N ARG A 31 0.24 10.55 5.36
CA ARG A 31 -1.05 10.62 6.05
C ARG A 31 -0.99 9.74 7.28
N ASP A 32 -1.35 10.32 8.42
CA ASP A 32 -1.55 9.56 9.65
C ASP A 32 -2.94 8.93 9.64
N TRP A 33 -3.00 7.68 10.09
CA TRP A 33 -4.22 6.91 10.21
C TRP A 33 -4.40 6.43 11.65
N CYS A 34 -5.61 6.57 12.18
CA CYS A 34 -5.98 5.98 13.45
C CYS A 34 -6.47 4.54 13.21
N THR A 35 -5.90 3.56 13.91
CA THR A 35 -6.23 2.14 13.69
C THR A 35 -7.61 1.74 14.19
N TRP A 36 -8.25 2.59 14.98
CA TRP A 36 -9.61 2.38 15.50
C TRP A 36 -10.69 2.95 14.59
N ASP A 37 -10.33 3.85 13.67
CA ASP A 37 -11.27 4.49 12.76
C ASP A 37 -11.72 3.51 11.68
N ASP A 38 -12.99 3.63 11.27
CA ASP A 38 -13.56 2.76 10.24
C ASP A 38 -12.87 2.94 8.89
N ASP A 39 -12.43 4.15 8.55
CA ASP A 39 -11.65 4.42 7.32
C ASP A 39 -10.38 3.57 7.23
N TYR A 40 -9.68 3.35 8.36
CA TYR A 40 -8.50 2.49 8.39
C TYR A 40 -8.88 1.02 8.24
N LYS A 41 -9.96 0.59 8.88
CA LYS A 41 -10.45 -0.80 8.77
C LYS A 41 -10.85 -1.11 7.33
N ASP A 42 -11.58 -0.21 6.67
CA ASP A 42 -12.00 -0.36 5.28
C ASP A 42 -10.79 -0.44 4.33
N LEU A 43 -9.79 0.42 4.54
CA LEU A 43 -8.53 0.37 3.80
C LEU A 43 -7.83 -1.00 3.95
N VAL A 44 -7.76 -1.54 5.17
CA VAL A 44 -7.15 -2.84 5.44
C VAL A 44 -7.95 -3.99 4.78
N GLU A 45 -9.27 -3.97 4.85
CA GLU A 45 -10.12 -4.97 4.20
C GLU A 45 -10.00 -4.95 2.68
N GLU A 46 -9.87 -3.76 2.08
CA GLU A 46 -9.63 -3.62 0.65
C GLU A 46 -8.30 -4.28 0.24
N VAL A 47 -7.22 -4.00 0.99
CA VAL A 47 -5.90 -4.58 0.74
C VAL A 47 -5.94 -6.11 0.91
N ARG A 48 -6.54 -6.63 1.98
CA ARG A 48 -6.69 -8.07 2.22
C ARG A 48 -7.43 -8.74 1.06
N SER A 49 -8.56 -8.18 0.64
CA SER A 49 -9.36 -8.70 -0.47
C SER A 49 -8.60 -8.65 -1.80
N GLY A 50 -7.82 -7.58 -2.03
CA GLY A 50 -6.96 -7.44 -3.20
C GLY A 50 -5.88 -8.52 -3.27
N LEU A 51 -5.20 -8.78 -2.16
CA LEU A 51 -4.15 -9.79 -2.07
C LEU A 51 -4.69 -11.21 -2.31
N VAL A 52 -5.86 -11.56 -1.75
CA VAL A 52 -6.49 -12.85 -2.03
C VAL A 52 -6.83 -12.99 -3.52
N ARG A 53 -7.40 -11.95 -4.15
CA ARG A 53 -7.72 -11.95 -5.59
C ARG A 53 -6.50 -12.12 -6.49
N LEU A 54 -5.35 -11.55 -6.09
CA LEU A 54 -4.10 -11.72 -6.81
C LEU A 54 -3.53 -13.14 -6.68
N ALA A 55 -3.69 -13.75 -5.50
CA ALA A 55 -3.12 -15.07 -5.22
C ALA A 55 -3.97 -16.23 -5.78
N THR A 56 -5.30 -16.11 -5.79
CA THR A 56 -6.18 -17.23 -6.13
C THR A 56 -7.56 -16.81 -6.61
N ARG A 57 -8.20 -17.68 -7.41
CA ARG A 57 -9.61 -17.53 -7.82
C ARG A 57 -10.61 -18.03 -6.77
N LYS A 58 -10.16 -18.83 -5.78
CA LYS A 58 -11.01 -19.36 -4.70
C LYS A 58 -11.10 -18.38 -3.55
N THR A 59 -11.53 -17.15 -3.82
CA THR A 59 -11.44 -16.03 -2.89
C THR A 59 -12.20 -16.26 -1.57
N GLU A 60 -13.27 -17.05 -1.58
CA GLU A 60 -14.06 -17.34 -0.38
C GLU A 60 -13.43 -18.40 0.55
N ALA A 61 -12.47 -19.18 0.05
CA ALA A 61 -11.80 -20.22 0.83
C ALA A 61 -10.56 -19.71 1.59
N TYR A 62 -10.12 -18.47 1.32
CA TYR A 62 -8.87 -17.94 1.84
C TYR A 62 -9.02 -16.51 2.34
N THR A 63 -8.14 -16.15 3.27
CA THR A 63 -7.97 -14.78 3.74
C THR A 63 -6.48 -14.43 3.76
N THR A 64 -6.18 -13.14 3.71
CA THR A 64 -4.84 -12.61 4.01
C THR A 64 -4.75 -12.21 5.47
N VAL A 65 -3.59 -12.52 6.08
CA VAL A 65 -3.16 -11.97 7.37
C VAL A 65 -1.93 -11.11 7.08
N LEU A 66 -2.00 -9.82 7.43
CA LEU A 66 -0.86 -8.91 7.30
C LEU A 66 0.16 -9.24 8.41
N MET A 67 1.43 -9.39 8.04
CA MET A 67 2.53 -9.63 8.98
C MET A 67 3.37 -8.35 9.12
N GLN A 68 3.91 -8.11 10.32
CA GLN A 68 4.85 -7.01 10.61
C GLN A 68 6.30 -7.44 10.37
#